data_AF-A0A140NMX4-F1
#
_entry.id   AF-A0A140NMX4-F1
#
_cell.length_a   1.000
_cell.length_b   1.000
_cell.length_c   1.000
_cell.angle_alpha   90.00
_cell.angle_beta   90.00
_cell.angle_gamma   90.00
#
_symmetry.space_group_name_H-M   'P 1'
#
loop_
_entity.id
_entity.type
_entity.pdbx_description
1 polymer ?
#
loop_
_entity_poly.entity_id
_entity_poly.type
_entity_poly.pdbx_seq_one_letter_code
_entity_poly.pdbx_strand_id
1 'polypeptide(L)'
;MAIDLDHLLADPIFDPNRCGIGFHPLHTLWAAIAYCILFLMPSWKLKAIAVGCLFHLCTDSLDCYMGSLKQELQYSYCYSRQFIEAS
;
A
#
# COMPACT_ATOMS: atom_id res chain seq x y z
N MET A 1 -5.87 -8.97 5.78
CA MET A 1 -5.65 -10.43 5.85
C MET A 1 -6.47 -11.28 4.89
N ALA A 2 -7.78 -11.09 4.71
CA ALA A 2 -8.51 -11.69 3.56
C ALA A 2 -8.48 -10.79 2.32
N ILE A 3 -8.24 -9.50 2.53
CA ILE A 3 -8.15 -8.48 1.48
C ILE A 3 -6.92 -8.73 0.61
N ASP A 4 -5.81 -9.18 1.21
CA ASP A 4 -4.56 -9.56 0.55
C ASP A 4 -4.67 -10.62 -0.56
N LEU A 5 -5.80 -11.35 -0.66
CA LEU A 5 -6.03 -12.28 -1.76
C LEU A 5 -6.11 -11.57 -3.12
N ASP A 6 -6.38 -10.26 -3.14
CA ASP A 6 -6.35 -9.48 -4.37
C ASP A 6 -4.94 -9.39 -4.98
N HIS A 7 -3.87 -9.55 -4.18
CA HIS A 7 -2.49 -9.65 -4.68
C HIS A 7 -2.25 -10.81 -5.64
N LEU A 8 -3.05 -11.88 -5.58
CA LEU A 8 -2.97 -13.00 -6.53
C LEU A 8 -3.48 -12.64 -7.93
N LEU A 9 -4.18 -11.52 -8.08
CA LEU A 9 -4.72 -11.02 -9.35
C LEU A 9 -3.84 -9.94 -9.99
N ALA A 10 -2.78 -9.47 -9.32
CA ALA A 10 -1.82 -8.53 -9.89
C ALA A 10 -0.74 -9.22 -10.72
N ASP A 11 -0.37 -8.60 -11.84
CA ASP A 11 0.78 -8.97 -12.66
C ASP A 11 1.78 -7.79 -12.66
N PRO A 12 2.98 -7.93 -12.06
CA PRO A 12 3.55 -9.13 -11.45
C PRO A 12 2.97 -9.45 -10.06
N ILE A 13 2.97 -10.73 -9.67
CA ILE A 13 2.36 -11.20 -8.40
C ILE A 13 3.08 -10.61 -7.17
N PHE A 14 4.42 -10.53 -7.20
CA PHE A 14 5.23 -9.99 -6.11
C PHE A 14 6.25 -8.99 -6.65
N ASP A 15 6.19 -7.74 -6.18
CA ASP A 15 7.19 -6.71 -6.45
C ASP A 15 7.42 -5.93 -5.15
N PRO A 16 8.61 -6.04 -4.52
CA PRO A 16 8.92 -5.37 -3.26
C PRO A 16 9.14 -3.85 -3.41
N ASN A 17 9.21 -3.34 -4.65
CA ASN A 17 9.45 -1.94 -4.96
C ASN A 17 8.19 -1.21 -5.43
N ARG A 18 7.04 -1.90 -5.57
CA ARG A 18 5.78 -1.27 -5.99
C ARG A 18 5.01 -0.73 -4.79
N CYS A 19 4.38 0.41 -4.98
CA CYS A 19 3.31 0.85 -4.09
C CYS A 19 2.01 0.10 -4.48
N GLY A 20 1.37 -0.57 -3.51
CA GLY A 20 0.16 -1.38 -3.75
C GLY A 20 -1.16 -0.59 -3.87
N ILE A 21 -1.14 0.72 -3.58
CA ILE A 21 -2.33 1.60 -3.63
C ILE A 21 -2.70 1.94 -5.06
N GLY A 22 -3.96 1.73 -5.41
CA GLY A 22 -4.51 2.00 -6.75
C GLY A 22 -4.27 0.90 -7.79
N PHE A 23 -3.45 -0.10 -7.48
CA PHE A 23 -3.20 -1.25 -8.37
C PHE A 23 -4.21 -2.38 -8.19
N HIS A 24 -4.82 -2.50 -7.01
CA HIS A 24 -5.87 -3.47 -6.73
C HIS A 24 -7.22 -2.79 -6.54
N PRO A 25 -8.33 -3.43 -7.00
CA PRO A 25 -9.67 -2.87 -6.86
C PRO A 25 -10.06 -2.56 -5.40
N LEU A 26 -9.58 -3.36 -4.44
CA LEU A 26 -9.86 -3.19 -3.00
C LEU A 26 -8.92 -2.19 -2.29
N HIS A 27 -7.84 -1.77 -2.94
CA HIS A 27 -6.89 -0.77 -2.47
C HIS A 27 -7.03 0.57 -3.24
N THR A 28 -8.25 0.85 -3.71
CA THR A 28 -8.59 2.11 -4.37
C THR A 28 -9.16 3.13 -3.39
N LEU A 29 -9.11 4.42 -3.76
CA LEU A 29 -9.78 5.49 -3.02
C LEU A 29 -11.30 5.23 -2.88
N TRP A 30 -11.89 4.57 -3.88
CA TRP A 30 -13.29 4.16 -3.89
C TRP A 30 -13.59 3.10 -2.82
N ALA A 31 -12.70 2.12 -2.65
CA ALA A 31 -12.81 1.13 -1.58
C ALA A 31 -12.71 1.76 -0.18
N ALA A 32 -11.82 2.75 0.00
CA ALA A 32 -11.72 3.51 1.25
C ALA A 32 -13.03 4.21 1.62
N ILE A 33 -13.67 4.87 0.65
CA ILE A 33 -14.98 5.53 0.84
C ILE A 33 -16.04 4.49 1.21
N ALA A 34 -16.05 3.34 0.54
CA ALA A 34 -16.98 2.26 0.86
C ALA A 34 -16.78 1.72 2.29
N TYR A 35 -15.54 1.55 2.76
CA TYR A 35 -15.25 1.13 4.15
C TYR A 35 -15.69 2.20 5.16
N CYS A 36 -15.50 3.49 4.87
CA CYS A 36 -16.01 4.59 5.72
C CYS A 36 -17.54 4.59 5.82
N ILE A 37 -18.24 4.31 4.72
CA ILE A 37 -19.71 4.16 4.74
C ILE A 37 -20.11 2.93 5.56
N LEU A 38 -19.38 1.81 5.41
CA LEU A 38 -19.61 0.59 6.18
C LEU A 38 -19.42 0.82 7.69
N PHE A 39 -18.47 1.68 8.07
CA PHE A 39 -18.23 2.06 9.47
C PHE A 39 -19.37 2.88 10.08
N LEU A 40 -20.07 3.69 9.27
CA LEU A 40 -21.22 4.48 9.74
C LEU A 40 -22.46 3.63 10.03
N MET A 41 -22.50 2.37 9.59
CA MET A 41 -23.63 1.48 9.86
C MET A 41 -23.73 1.07 11.34
N PRO A 42 -24.94 0.95 11.92
CA PRO A 42 -25.14 0.71 13.34
C PRO A 42 -24.74 -0.70 13.82
N SER A 43 -24.41 -1.63 12.91
CA SER A 43 -23.99 -2.99 13.24
C SER A 43 -22.53 -3.03 13.72
N TRP A 44 -22.32 -3.54 14.95
CA TRP A 44 -20.98 -3.70 15.53
C TRP A 44 -20.07 -4.62 14.70
N LYS A 45 -20.64 -5.63 14.03
CA LYS A 45 -19.90 -6.56 13.17
C LYS A 45 -19.33 -5.85 11.93
N LEU A 46 -20.13 -4.99 11.31
CA LEU A 46 -19.73 -4.23 10.13
C LEU A 46 -18.70 -3.17 10.48
N LYS A 47 -18.80 -2.55 11.66
CA LYS A 47 -17.77 -1.66 12.19
C LYS A 47 -16.43 -2.35 12.40
N ALA A 48 -16.42 -3.55 12.98
CA ALA A 48 -15.19 -4.31 13.19
C ALA A 48 -14.51 -4.65 11.85
N ILE A 49 -15.29 -5.07 10.84
CA ILE A 49 -14.80 -5.34 9.49
C ILE A 49 -14.26 -4.04 8.86
N ALA A 50 -15.02 -2.95 8.94
CA ALA A 50 -14.63 -1.65 8.36
C ALA A 50 -13.33 -1.12 8.97
N VAL A 51 -13.17 -1.21 10.30
CA VAL A 51 -11.92 -0.83 10.98
C VAL A 51 -10.76 -1.70 10.53
N GLY A 52 -10.96 -3.01 10.39
CA GLY A 52 -9.94 -3.91 9.85
C GLY A 52 -9.51 -3.55 8.43
N CYS A 53 -10.47 -3.26 7.53
CA CYS A 53 -10.17 -2.85 6.16
C CYS A 53 -9.47 -1.49 6.10
N LEU A 54 -9.90 -0.52 6.92
CA LEU A 54 -9.33 0.83 6.92
C LEU A 54 -7.92 0.83 7.52
N PHE A 55 -7.69 0.02 8.57
CA PHE A 55 -6.36 -0.15 9.16
C PHE A 55 -5.39 -0.82 8.18
N HIS A 56 -5.85 -1.83 7.44
CA HIS A 56 -5.05 -2.49 6.41
C HIS A 56 -4.63 -1.52 5.29
N LEU A 57 -5.58 -0.73 4.76
CA LEU A 57 -5.27 0.30 3.77
C LEU A 57 -4.30 1.36 4.31
N CYS A 58 -4.38 1.66 5.62
CA CYS A 58 -3.46 2.59 6.27
C CYS A 58 -2.04 2.02 6.33
N THR A 59 -1.87 0.76 6.72
CA THR A 59 -0.55 0.12 6.76
C THR A 59 0.07 0.04 5.36
N ASP A 60 -0.72 -0.23 4.32
CA ASP A 60 -0.22 -0.27 2.93
C ASP A 60 0.19 1.13 2.45
N SER A 61 -0.51 2.17 2.90
CA SER A 61 -0.16 3.58 2.62
C SER A 61 1.17 3.97 3.27
N LEU A 62 1.39 3.52 4.50
CA LEU A 62 2.64 3.75 5.23
C LEU A 62 3.81 3.01 4.57
N ASP A 63 3.60 1.77 4.14
CA ASP A 63 4.62 1.00 3.41
C ASP A 63 4.97 1.65 2.06
N CYS A 64 3.98 2.19 1.33
CA CYS A 64 4.23 2.98 0.14
C CYS A 64 5.07 4.24 0.43
N TYR A 65 4.74 4.97 1.50
CA TYR A 65 5.44 6.19 1.88
C TYR A 65 6.86 5.91 2.37
N MET A 66 7.06 4.86 3.16
CA MET A 66 8.39 4.45 3.62
C MET A 66 9.23 3.84 2.50
N GLY A 67 8.60 3.11 1.58
CA GLY A 67 9.22 2.55 0.38
C GLY A 67 9.74 3.63 -0.57
N SER A 68 8.97 4.71 -0.78
CA SER A 68 9.41 5.83 -1.62
C SER A 68 10.62 6.56 -1.03
N LEU A 69 10.64 6.77 0.29
CA LEU A 69 11.82 7.33 0.98
C LEU A 69 13.06 6.42 0.85
N LYS A 70 12.87 5.10 0.91
CA LYS A 70 13.95 4.13 0.71
C LYS A 70 14.50 4.18 -0.73
N GLN A 71 13.64 4.31 -1.73
CA GLN A 71 14.06 4.44 -3.13
C GLN A 71 14.88 5.71 -3.39
N GLU A 72 14.45 6.86 -2.87
CA GLU A 72 15.17 8.14 -3.00
C GLU A 72 16.58 8.08 -2.38
N LEU A 73 16.70 7.49 -1.18
CA LEU A 73 17.99 7.29 -0.52
C LEU A 73 18.90 6.34 -1.29
N GLN A 74 18.34 5.24 -1.82
CA GLN A 74 19.11 4.23 -2.55
C GLN A 74 19.57 4.74 -3.93
N TYR A 75 18.76 5.57 -4.59
CA TYR A 75 19.13 6.27 -5.82
C TYR A 75 20.27 7.26 -5.57
N SER A 76 20.17 8.11 -4.54
CA SER A 76 21.26 9.04 -4.18
C SER A 76 22.55 8.33 -3.80
N TYR A 77 22.47 7.20 -3.08
CA TYR A 77 23.64 6.42 -2.70
C TYR A 77 24.32 5.75 -3.92
N CYS A 78 23.54 5.18 -4.84
CA CYS A 78 24.05 4.58 -6.07
C CYS A 78 24.70 5.62 -6.99
N TYR A 79 24.02 6.77 -7.19
CA TYR A 79 24.54 7.88 -7.99
C TYR A 79 25.85 8.45 -7.42
N SER A 80 25.91 8.64 -6.09
CA SER A 80 27.13 9.10 -5.42
C SER A 80 28.28 8.10 -5.55
N ARG A 81 28.01 6.78 -5.45
CA ARG A 81 29.02 5.73 -5.68
C ARG A 81 29.51 5.68 -7.12
N GLN A 82 28.63 5.79 -8.11
CA GLN A 82 29.02 5.89 -9.52
C GLN A 82 29.91 7.10 -9.80
N PHE A 83 29.66 8.24 -9.14
CA PHE A 83 30.50 9.43 -9.29
C PHE A 83 31.91 9.25 -8.72
N ILE A 84 32.03 8.55 -7.58
CA ILE A 84 33.33 8.24 -6.95
C ILE A 84 34.11 7.19 -7.76
N GLU A 85 33.43 6.20 -8.35
CA GLU A 85 34.08 5.18 -9.19
C GLU A 85 34.52 5.71 -10.57
N ALA A 86 33.99 6.86 -10.99
CA ALA A 86 34.29 7.50 -12.28
C ALA A 86 35.41 8.57 -12.22
N SER A 87 36.02 8.80 -11.04
CA SER A 87 37.12 9.75 -10.80
C SER A 87 38.41 9.05 -10.38
#